data_AF-A0A659UTT0-F1
#
_entry.id   AF-A0A659UTT0-F1
#
_cell.length_a   1.000
_cell.length_b   1.000
_cell.length_c   1.000
_cell.angle_alpha   90.00
_cell.angle_beta   90.00
_cell.angle_gamma   90.00
#
_symmetry.space_group_name_H-M   'P 1'
#
loop_
_entity.id
_entity.type
_entity.pdbx_description
1 polymer ?
#
loop_
_entity_poly.entity_id
_entity_poly.type
_entity_poly.pdbx_seq_one_letter_code
_entity_poly.pdbx_strand_id
1 'polypeptide(L)' 'MAVTPIVPTGAPGIPARWTSSAKSGVGVALSPSSRVWFTISHGILNEVYYPRVDSACTRDLGLIVTGKDGYFSEEKR' A
#
# COMPACT_ATOMS: atom_id res chain seq x y z
N MET A 1 -4.61 21.54 29.59
CA MET A 1 -3.39 20.71 29.72
C MET A 1 -3.09 20.13 28.35
N ALA A 2 -1.92 20.39 27.78
CA ALA A 2 -1.52 19.81 26.49
C ALA A 2 -1.18 18.33 26.70
N VAL A 3 -1.76 17.45 25.89
CA VAL A 3 -1.43 16.02 25.89
C VAL A 3 -0.14 15.84 25.11
N THR A 4 0.90 15.31 25.75
CA THR A 4 2.11 14.87 25.04
C THR A 4 1.73 13.69 24.14
N PRO A 5 1.96 13.77 22.82
CA PRO A 5 1.60 12.69 21.92
C PRO A 5 2.42 11.44 22.24
N ILE A 6 1.75 10.28 22.27
CA ILE A 6 2.42 8.98 22.35
C ILE A 6 3.10 8.73 21.00
N VAL A 7 4.43 8.64 21.00
CA VAL A 7 5.22 8.26 19.81
C VAL A 7 5.48 6.75 19.87
N PRO A 8 5.08 5.97 18.86
CA PRO A 8 5.39 4.55 18.79
C PRO A 8 6.90 4.29 18.76
N THR A 9 7.34 3.21 19.41
CA THR A 9 8.74 2.74 19.29
C THR A 9 8.99 2.15 17.89
N GLY A 10 10.26 2.05 17.50
CA GLY A 10 10.65 1.40 16.24
C GLY A 10 11.10 2.34 15.11
N ALA A 11 11.26 3.64 15.38
CA ALA A 11 11.91 4.56 14.44
C ALA A 11 13.35 4.08 14.07
N PRO A 12 13.78 4.18 12.80
CA PRO A 12 13.10 4.80 11.65
C PRO A 12 12.18 3.85 10.84
N GLY A 13 11.94 2.63 11.33
CA GLY A 13 11.27 1.56 10.59
C GLY A 13 12.25 0.65 9.84
N ILE A 14 11.76 -0.51 9.39
CA ILE A 14 12.55 -1.45 8.60
C ILE A 14 12.77 -0.94 7.17
N PRO A 15 13.88 -1.29 6.48
CA PRO A 15 14.08 -0.92 5.09
C PRO A 15 12.95 -1.41 4.19
N ALA A 16 12.41 -0.49 3.38
CA ALA A 16 11.37 -0.81 2.41
C ALA A 16 11.92 -1.67 1.26
N ARG A 17 11.01 -2.39 0.59
CA ARG A 17 11.27 -3.18 -0.62
C ARG A 17 10.17 -2.89 -1.64
N TRP A 18 10.46 -3.00 -2.92
CA TRP A 18 9.44 -2.96 -3.97
C TRP A 18 8.62 -4.25 -4.02
N THR A 19 7.41 -4.18 -4.58
CA THR A 19 6.60 -5.37 -4.81
C THR A 19 7.07 -6.12 -6.05
N SER A 20 6.50 -7.30 -6.29
CA SER A 20 6.76 -8.07 -7.50
C SER A 20 6.41 -7.26 -8.76
N SER A 21 7.25 -7.35 -9.77
CA SER A 21 7.00 -6.77 -11.10
C SER A 21 5.90 -7.53 -11.87
N ALA A 22 5.54 -8.73 -11.43
CA ALA A 22 4.45 -9.49 -12.02
C ALA A 22 3.09 -8.90 -11.62
N LYS A 23 2.53 -8.05 -12.49
CA LYS A 23 1.24 -7.38 -12.27
C LYS A 23 0.11 -8.14 -12.94
N SER A 24 -0.98 -8.35 -12.22
CA SER A 24 -2.24 -8.88 -12.75
C SER A 24 -3.08 -7.79 -13.43
N GLY A 25 -2.84 -6.52 -13.12
CA GLY A 25 -3.52 -5.40 -13.75
C GLY A 25 -2.83 -4.06 -13.50
N VAL A 26 -3.10 -3.11 -14.38
CA VAL A 26 -2.69 -1.70 -14.28
C VAL A 26 -3.85 -0.81 -14.72
N GLY A 27 -3.95 0.40 -14.18
CA GLY A 27 -5.01 1.32 -14.57
C GLY A 27 -4.71 2.79 -14.31
N VAL A 28 -5.38 3.63 -15.09
CA VAL A 28 -5.40 5.09 -15.01
C VAL A 28 -6.71 5.57 -15.63
N ALA A 29 -7.17 6.78 -15.27
CA ALA A 29 -8.28 7.40 -15.98
C ALA A 29 -7.86 7.79 -17.41
N LEU A 30 -8.81 7.79 -18.35
CA LEU A 30 -8.59 8.37 -19.68
C LEU A 30 -8.49 9.89 -19.64
N SER A 31 -9.13 10.53 -18.65
CA SER A 31 -9.07 11.98 -18.47
C SER A 31 -7.74 12.40 -17.84
N PRO A 32 -7.08 13.44 -18.36
CA PRO A 32 -5.87 13.99 -17.75
C PRO A 32 -6.13 14.70 -16.41
N SER A 33 -7.39 14.90 -16.02
CA SER A 33 -7.74 15.48 -14.72
C SER A 33 -7.35 14.58 -13.54
N SER A 34 -7.28 13.25 -13.75
CA SER A 34 -6.76 12.32 -12.77
C SER A 34 -5.33 11.92 -13.12
N ARG A 35 -4.40 12.26 -12.22
CA ARG A 35 -2.97 11.91 -12.34
C ARG A 35 -2.61 10.73 -11.44
N VAL A 36 -3.50 9.76 -11.34
CA VAL A 36 -3.33 8.59 -10.48
C VAL A 36 -3.24 7.34 -11.36
N TRP A 37 -2.13 6.61 -11.23
CA TRP A 37 -1.96 5.28 -11.81
C TRP A 37 -1.91 4.27 -10.69
N PHE A 38 -2.43 3.06 -10.91
CA PHE A 38 -2.37 1.98 -9.94
C PHE A 38 -1.99 0.66 -10.59
N THR A 39 -1.45 -0.26 -9.79
CA THR A 39 -1.13 -1.63 -10.18
C THR A 39 -1.75 -2.63 -9.19
N ILE A 40 -2.01 -3.84 -9.66
CA ILE A 40 -2.61 -4.93 -8.89
C ILE A 40 -1.76 -6.19 -9.03
N SER A 41 -1.53 -6.90 -7.92
CA SER A 41 -1.04 -8.28 -7.90
C SER A 41 -1.41 -8.94 -6.57
N HIS A 42 -1.43 -10.27 -6.51
CA HIS A 42 -1.75 -11.02 -5.29
C HIS A 42 -3.09 -10.62 -4.63
N GLY A 43 -4.09 -10.24 -5.45
CA GLY A 43 -5.40 -9.82 -4.95
C GLY A 43 -5.49 -8.39 -4.41
N ILE A 44 -4.37 -7.68 -4.28
CA ILE A 44 -4.32 -6.36 -3.63
C ILE A 44 -3.83 -5.24 -4.56
N LEU A 45 -4.03 -3.99 -4.16
CA LEU A 45 -3.34 -2.86 -4.78
C LEU A 45 -1.87 -2.87 -4.36
N ASN A 46 -0.96 -2.64 -5.30
CA ASN A 46 0.46 -2.45 -5.02
C ASN A 46 0.86 -0.98 -5.18
N GLU A 47 1.75 -0.68 -6.15
CA GLU A 47 2.18 0.68 -6.38
C GLU A 47 1.06 1.53 -6.95
N VAL A 48 0.83 2.66 -6.28
CA VAL A 48 0.01 3.79 -6.73
C VAL A 48 0.94 4.97 -7.00
N TYR A 49 0.80 5.61 -8.16
CA TYR A 49 1.70 6.65 -8.63
C TYR A 49 0.97 7.98 -8.73
N TYR A 50 1.61 9.04 -8.22
CA TYR A 50 1.15 10.42 -8.27
C TYR A 50 2.31 11.39 -7.96
N PRO A 51 2.38 12.60 -8.53
CA PRO A 51 1.56 13.13 -9.63
C PRO A 51 2.04 12.70 -11.02
N ARG A 52 3.10 11.87 -11.09
CA ARG A 52 3.70 11.34 -12.31
C ARG A 52 3.85 9.83 -12.22
N VAL A 53 3.87 9.16 -13.36
CA VAL A 53 3.98 7.70 -13.46
C VAL A 53 5.30 7.13 -12.93
N ASP A 54 6.34 7.96 -12.76
CA ASP A 54 7.64 7.57 -12.20
C ASP A 54 7.72 7.76 -10.68
N SER A 55 6.65 8.26 -10.05
CA SER A 55 6.61 8.67 -8.65
C SER A 55 5.66 7.78 -7.85
N ALA A 56 6.15 6.63 -7.38
CA ALA A 56 5.34 5.72 -6.56
C ALA A 56 5.18 6.24 -5.13
N CYS A 57 3.92 6.30 -4.66
CA CYS A 57 3.53 6.83 -3.35
C CYS A 57 3.03 5.76 -2.38
N THR A 58 2.71 4.57 -2.88
CA THR A 58 2.19 3.45 -2.09
C THR A 58 2.93 2.19 -2.50
N ARG A 59 3.09 1.25 -1.57
CA ARG A 59 3.67 -0.07 -1.86
C ARG A 59 2.60 -1.15 -1.94
N ASP A 60 1.83 -1.32 -0.87
CA ASP A 60 0.76 -2.32 -0.74
C ASP A 60 -0.44 -1.65 -0.07
N LEU A 61 -1.63 -1.94 -0.57
CA LEU A 61 -2.90 -1.64 0.08
C LEU A 61 -3.80 -2.86 -0.10
N GLY A 62 -4.07 -3.55 1.00
CA GLY A 62 -4.89 -4.76 1.03
C GLY A 62 -5.51 -4.97 2.40
N LEU A 63 -6.32 -6.00 2.52
CA LEU A 63 -7.04 -6.31 3.74
C LEU A 63 -6.26 -7.28 4.64
N ILE A 64 -6.50 -7.14 5.94
CA ILE A 64 -6.10 -8.10 6.97
C ILE A 64 -7.38 -8.56 7.65
N VAL A 65 -7.56 -9.87 7.75
CA VAL A 65 -8.68 -10.49 8.45
C VAL A 65 -8.15 -11.13 9.73
N THR A 66 -8.77 -10.81 10.85
CA THR A 66 -8.46 -11.39 12.16
C THR A 66 -9.68 -12.11 12.75
N GLY A 67 -9.45 -13.06 13.65
CA GLY A 67 -10.52 -13.84 14.25
C GLY A 67 -10.17 -14.39 15.62
N LYS A 68 -11.06 -15.24 16.15
CA LYS A 68 -10.83 -15.95 17.42
C LYS A 68 -9.57 -16.82 17.36
N ASP A 69 -9.09 -17.20 18.53
CA ASP A 69 -7.97 -18.15 18.68
C ASP A 69 -6.68 -17.71 17.96
N GLY A 70 -6.50 -16.40 17.75
CA GLY A 70 -5.32 -15.84 17.10
C GLY A 70 -5.32 -15.97 15.57
N TYR A 71 -6.47 -16.24 14.94
CA TYR A 71 -6.54 -16.25 13.48
C TYR A 71 -6.09 -14.91 12.89
N PHE A 72 -5.19 -14.98 11.91
CA PHE A 72 -4.62 -13.84 11.21
C PHE A 72 -4.37 -14.24 9.75
N SER A 73 -4.98 -13.51 8.82
CA SER A 73 -4.79 -13.69 7.39
C SER A 73 -4.54 -12.34 6.72
N GLU A 74 -3.47 -12.27 5.95
CA GLU A 74 -3.22 -11.17 5.03
C GLU A 74 -3.73 -11.58 3.66
N GLU A 75 -4.57 -10.78 3.01
CA GLU A 75 -5.19 -11.12 1.72
C GLU A 75 -4.19 -11.55 0.63
N LYS A 76 -2.98 -10.98 0.67
CA LYS A 76 -1.91 -11.28 -0.30
C LYS A 76 -1.19 -12.63 -0.05
N ARG A 77 -1.56 -13.39 0.97
CA ARG A 77 -0.90 -14.65 1.40
C ARG A 77 -1.87 -15.78 1.68
#